data_AF-A0A3Q7U1S9-F1
#
_entry.id   AF-A0A3Q7U1S9-F1
#
_cell.length_a   1.000
_cell.length_b   1.000
_cell.length_c   1.000
_cell.angle_alpha   90.00
_cell.angle_beta   90.00
_cell.angle_gamma   90.00
#
_symmetry.space_group_name_H-M   'P 1'
#
loop_
_entity.id
_entity.type
_entity.pdbx_description
1 polymer ?
#
loop_
_entity_poly.entity_id
_entity_poly.type
_entity_poly.pdbx_seq_one_letter_code
_entity_poly.pdbx_strand_id
1 'polypeptide(L)'
;MQVHALREDFREKNSSTNQHIIRLESLQAEQVLEIKMLSDRKRELEHRLSATLQENDLLQGTVEELQDRVLVLERQGHDKDLQLHQSQLELQEVRLSYRQLQVKVEELAEERSLQSSAATSTSLLSEIEQSMEAEELEQEREQLRLQLWEAYCQVRYLCSHLRGNDSADSAVSTDSSMDESSETSSAKDVPAGSLRTALSELKRLIQSIVDGMEPTSSRRIDDDSLEEQIRQTSEDSRALRELMEGERGKLRQSLEELQQLHSQVTLLSVEMTALKEERDRLRVTSEDQEPKEQLQKAIRDRDEAIAKYYCGKSCVSLADLFPMHVQVCMQ
;
A
#
# COMPACT_ATOMS: atom_id res chain seq x y z
N MET A 1 -123.94 -17.39 54.34
CA MET A 1 -123.41 -17.78 53.01
C MET A 1 -122.46 -16.71 52.43
N GLN A 2 -122.83 -15.43 52.34
CA GLN A 2 -122.00 -14.38 51.70
C GLN A 2 -120.59 -14.17 52.31
N VAL A 3 -120.45 -14.19 53.64
CA VAL A 3 -119.12 -14.05 54.30
C VAL A 3 -118.20 -15.24 54.03
N HIS A 4 -118.76 -16.44 53.81
CA HIS A 4 -117.96 -17.61 53.46
C HIS A 4 -117.39 -17.50 52.05
N ALA A 5 -118.22 -17.07 51.09
CA ALA A 5 -117.79 -16.83 49.71
C ALA A 5 -116.67 -15.77 49.64
N LEU A 6 -116.82 -14.63 50.32
CA LEU A 6 -115.76 -13.60 50.36
C LEU A 6 -114.46 -14.10 51.01
N ARG A 7 -114.54 -15.01 51.99
CA ARG A 7 -113.36 -15.65 52.59
C ARG A 7 -112.69 -16.62 51.63
N GLU A 8 -113.46 -17.33 50.81
CA GLU A 8 -112.95 -18.19 49.73
C GLU A 8 -112.28 -17.36 48.64
N ASP A 9 -112.93 -16.30 48.17
CA ASP A 9 -112.38 -15.37 47.18
C ASP A 9 -111.06 -14.74 47.67
N PHE A 10 -111.00 -14.34 48.94
CA PHE A 10 -109.78 -13.79 49.53
C PHE A 10 -108.68 -14.84 49.63
N ARG A 11 -109.02 -16.09 50.00
CA ARG A 11 -108.05 -17.20 50.04
C ARG A 11 -107.51 -17.51 48.65
N GLU A 12 -108.36 -17.54 47.63
CA GLU A 12 -107.97 -17.81 46.25
C GLU A 12 -107.14 -16.67 45.64
N LYS A 13 -107.51 -15.41 45.93
CA LYS A 13 -106.70 -14.25 45.55
C LYS A 13 -105.33 -14.27 46.23
N ASN A 14 -105.28 -14.66 47.51
CA ASN A 14 -104.04 -14.75 48.26
C ASN A 14 -103.15 -15.90 47.76
N SER A 15 -103.73 -17.06 47.43
CA SER A 15 -102.98 -18.17 46.84
C SER A 15 -102.46 -17.84 45.43
N SER A 16 -103.26 -17.17 44.60
CA SER A 16 -102.84 -16.67 43.27
C SER A 16 -101.72 -15.65 43.39
N THR A 17 -101.85 -14.67 44.29
CA THR A 17 -100.82 -13.66 44.54
C THR A 17 -99.51 -14.30 45.00
N ASN A 18 -99.57 -15.27 45.92
CA ASN A 18 -98.39 -16.03 46.34
C ASN A 18 -97.76 -16.83 45.19
N GLN A 19 -98.56 -17.43 44.30
CA GLN A 19 -98.03 -18.11 43.10
C GLN A 19 -97.33 -17.12 42.15
N HIS A 20 -97.89 -15.93 41.96
CA HIS A 20 -97.26 -14.89 41.15
C HIS A 20 -95.95 -14.38 41.76
N ILE A 21 -95.90 -14.19 43.08
CA ILE A 21 -94.68 -13.81 43.80
C ILE A 21 -93.59 -14.86 43.58
N ILE A 22 -93.89 -16.15 43.78
CA ILE A 22 -92.91 -17.23 43.59
C ILE A 22 -92.40 -17.28 42.14
N ARG A 23 -93.29 -17.09 41.15
CA ARG A 23 -92.87 -17.04 39.73
C ARG A 23 -91.97 -15.84 39.44
N LEU A 24 -92.28 -14.67 40.00
CA LEU A 24 -91.45 -13.48 39.85
C LEU A 24 -90.08 -13.67 40.52
N GLU A 25 -90.02 -14.27 41.70
CA GLU A 25 -88.76 -14.59 42.39
C GLU A 25 -87.89 -15.56 41.58
N SER A 26 -88.50 -16.60 40.97
CA SER A 26 -87.79 -17.53 40.08
C SER A 26 -87.22 -16.83 38.85
N LEU A 27 -88.03 -16.02 38.16
CA LEU A 27 -87.60 -15.27 36.99
C LEU A 27 -86.52 -14.24 37.35
N GLN A 28 -86.64 -13.58 38.49
CA GLN A 28 -85.63 -12.66 38.99
C GLN A 28 -84.31 -13.37 39.28
N ALA A 29 -84.34 -14.57 39.87
CA ALA A 29 -83.15 -15.37 40.11
C ALA A 29 -82.48 -15.81 38.80
N GLU A 30 -83.26 -16.27 37.82
CA GLU A 30 -82.76 -16.64 36.49
C GLU A 30 -82.10 -15.44 35.77
N GLN A 31 -82.76 -14.28 35.76
CA GLN A 31 -82.20 -13.06 35.16
C GLN A 31 -80.90 -12.62 35.82
N VAL A 32 -80.81 -12.68 37.15
CA VAL A 32 -79.58 -12.32 37.88
C VAL A 32 -78.43 -13.26 37.50
N LEU A 33 -78.70 -14.57 37.37
CA LEU A 33 -77.70 -15.54 36.94
C LEU A 33 -77.25 -15.29 35.50
N GLU A 34 -78.18 -15.02 34.58
CA GLU A 34 -77.85 -14.71 33.19
C GLU A 34 -77.00 -13.44 33.07
N ILE A 35 -77.39 -12.36 33.75
CA ILE A 35 -76.61 -11.11 33.79
C ILE A 35 -75.20 -11.37 34.32
N LYS A 36 -75.07 -12.18 35.38
CA LYS A 36 -73.77 -12.54 35.93
C LYS A 36 -72.92 -13.30 34.91
N MET A 37 -73.48 -14.32 34.25
CA MET A 37 -72.77 -15.09 33.23
C MET A 37 -72.33 -14.24 32.04
N LEU A 38 -73.20 -13.36 31.54
CA LEU A 38 -72.87 -12.44 30.45
C LEU A 38 -71.80 -11.43 30.87
N SER A 39 -71.87 -10.93 32.10
CA SER A 39 -70.86 -10.03 32.65
C SER A 39 -69.51 -10.71 32.79
N ASP A 40 -69.47 -11.94 33.30
CA ASP A 40 -68.24 -12.74 33.41
C ASP A 40 -67.65 -13.03 32.02
N ARG A 41 -68.50 -13.38 31.04
CA ARG A 41 -68.08 -13.58 29.65
C ARG A 41 -67.53 -12.30 29.02
N LYS A 42 -68.14 -11.14 29.29
CA LYS A 42 -67.66 -9.85 28.82
C LYS A 42 -66.26 -9.56 29.39
N ARG A 43 -66.06 -9.72 30.70
CA ARG A 43 -64.74 -9.51 31.33
C ARG A 43 -63.66 -10.42 30.75
N GLU A 44 -63.99 -11.69 30.51
CA GLU A 44 -63.07 -12.63 29.86
C GLU A 44 -62.67 -12.17 28.45
N LEU A 45 -63.63 -11.70 27.64
CA LEU A 45 -63.32 -11.17 26.32
C LEU A 45 -62.48 -9.89 26.37
N GLU A 46 -62.75 -8.99 27.33
CA GLU A 46 -61.94 -7.79 27.56
C GLU A 46 -60.51 -8.12 27.95
N HIS A 47 -60.31 -9.11 28.84
CA HIS A 47 -58.97 -9.59 29.21
C HIS A 47 -58.23 -10.20 28.02
N ARG A 48 -58.90 -11.04 27.22
CA ARG A 48 -58.30 -11.62 26.01
C ARG A 48 -57.93 -10.54 24.99
N LEU A 49 -58.79 -9.55 24.78
CA LEU A 49 -58.51 -8.43 23.90
C LEU A 49 -57.29 -7.63 24.39
N SER A 50 -57.22 -7.32 25.69
CA SER A 50 -56.07 -6.64 26.28
C SER A 50 -54.77 -7.42 26.11
N ALA A 51 -54.79 -8.74 26.28
CA ALA A 51 -53.61 -9.57 26.07
C ALA A 51 -53.16 -9.53 24.61
N THR A 52 -54.10 -9.65 23.66
CA THR A 52 -53.76 -9.58 22.22
C THR A 52 -53.23 -8.21 21.80
N LEU A 53 -53.70 -7.12 22.41
CA LEU A 53 -53.18 -5.78 22.14
C LEU A 53 -51.74 -5.64 22.64
N GLN A 54 -51.44 -6.13 23.85
CA GLN A 54 -50.06 -6.14 24.37
C GLN A 54 -49.12 -6.97 23.50
N GLU A 55 -49.56 -8.13 23.03
CA GLU A 55 -48.79 -8.93 22.07
C GLU A 55 -48.57 -8.18 20.75
N ASN A 56 -49.57 -7.43 20.27
CA ASN A 56 -49.44 -6.63 19.05
C ASN A 56 -48.42 -5.50 19.23
N ASP A 57 -48.44 -4.79 20.35
CA ASP A 57 -47.49 -3.72 20.67
C ASP A 57 -46.05 -4.27 20.73
N LEU A 58 -45.86 -5.43 21.35
CA LEU A 58 -44.55 -6.11 21.39
C LEU A 58 -44.08 -6.50 19.99
N LEU A 59 -44.97 -7.09 19.18
CA LEU A 59 -44.65 -7.45 17.79
C LEU A 59 -44.32 -6.21 16.96
N GLN A 60 -45.03 -5.11 17.14
CA GLN A 60 -44.73 -3.86 16.48
C GLN A 60 -43.32 -3.36 16.82
N GLY A 61 -42.93 -3.39 18.10
CA GLY A 61 -41.56 -3.06 18.51
C GLY A 61 -40.51 -3.93 17.83
N THR A 62 -40.74 -5.26 17.75
CA THR A 62 -39.81 -6.15 17.03
C THR A 62 -39.73 -5.86 15.54
N VAL A 63 -40.83 -5.44 14.91
CA VAL A 63 -40.84 -5.07 13.50
C VAL A 63 -40.04 -3.79 13.27
N GLU A 64 -40.18 -2.79 14.15
CA GLU A 64 -39.41 -1.54 14.10
C GLU A 64 -37.90 -1.82 14.24
N GLU A 65 -37.49 -2.64 15.21
CA GLU A 65 -36.08 -3.05 15.37
C GLU A 65 -35.53 -3.79 14.14
N LEU A 66 -36.34 -4.67 13.54
CA LEU A 66 -35.96 -5.38 12.32
C LEU A 66 -35.84 -4.43 11.12
N GLN A 67 -36.72 -3.44 11.01
CA GLN A 67 -36.64 -2.41 9.97
C GLN A 67 -35.35 -1.59 10.09
N ASP A 68 -35.00 -1.15 11.30
CA ASP A 68 -33.74 -0.43 11.56
C ASP A 68 -32.53 -1.28 11.17
N ARG A 69 -32.55 -2.57 11.52
CA ARG A 69 -31.49 -3.51 11.15
C ARG A 69 -31.36 -3.71 9.65
N VAL A 70 -32.48 -3.82 8.92
CA VAL A 70 -32.49 -3.91 7.46
C VAL A 70 -31.87 -2.66 6.86
N LEU A 71 -32.26 -1.48 7.31
CA LEU A 71 -31.76 -0.20 6.80
C LEU A 71 -30.24 -0.04 7.02
N VAL A 72 -29.71 -0.53 8.15
CA VAL A 72 -28.25 -0.58 8.38
C VAL A 72 -27.56 -1.55 7.41
N LEU A 73 -28.12 -2.74 7.21
CA LEU A 73 -27.56 -3.74 6.28
C LEU A 73 -27.58 -3.26 4.84
N GLU A 74 -28.63 -2.55 4.42
CA GLU A 74 -28.72 -1.92 3.10
C GLU A 74 -27.59 -0.91 2.92
N ARG A 75 -27.39 0.01 3.87
CA ARG A 75 -26.28 0.98 3.81
C ARG A 75 -24.92 0.28 3.70
N GLN A 76 -24.67 -0.74 4.52
CA GLN A 76 -23.43 -1.52 4.45
C GLN A 76 -23.26 -2.25 3.11
N GLY A 77 -24.35 -2.70 2.48
CA GLY A 77 -24.32 -3.28 1.14
C GLY A 77 -23.87 -2.26 0.09
N HIS A 78 -24.48 -1.07 0.12
CA HIS A 78 -24.12 0.01 -0.80
C HIS A 78 -22.65 0.45 -0.62
N ASP A 79 -22.16 0.56 0.61
CA ASP A 79 -20.77 0.91 0.88
C ASP A 79 -19.79 -0.13 0.33
N LYS A 80 -20.12 -1.43 0.47
CA LYS A 80 -19.31 -2.52 -0.10
C LYS A 80 -19.32 -2.50 -1.63
N ASP A 81 -20.46 -2.21 -2.24
CA ASP A 81 -20.56 -2.10 -3.70
C ASP A 81 -19.72 -0.93 -4.23
N LEU A 82 -19.71 0.21 -3.52
CA LEU A 82 -18.83 1.33 -3.83
C LEU A 82 -17.34 0.96 -3.71
N GLN A 83 -16.95 0.26 -2.63
CA GLN A 83 -15.58 -0.23 -2.45
C GLN A 83 -15.16 -1.22 -3.53
N LEU A 84 -16.04 -2.14 -3.92
CA LEU A 84 -15.80 -3.08 -5.00
C LEU A 84 -15.61 -2.35 -6.34
N HIS A 85 -16.45 -1.36 -6.62
CA HIS A 85 -16.33 -0.56 -7.85
C HIS A 85 -15.00 0.20 -7.89
N GLN A 86 -14.61 0.83 -6.78
CA GLN A 86 -13.32 1.51 -6.67
C GLN A 86 -12.14 0.54 -6.89
N SER A 87 -12.15 -0.61 -6.23
CA SER A 87 -11.10 -1.62 -6.39
C SER A 87 -11.02 -2.15 -7.83
N GLN A 88 -12.15 -2.27 -8.54
CA GLN A 88 -12.17 -2.65 -9.96
C GLN A 88 -11.50 -1.61 -10.85
N LEU A 89 -11.74 -0.32 -10.59
CA LEU A 89 -11.10 0.78 -11.33
C LEU A 89 -9.59 0.79 -11.10
N GLU A 90 -9.15 0.72 -9.84
CA GLU A 90 -7.73 0.65 -9.48
C GLU A 90 -7.03 -0.55 -10.14
N LEU A 91 -7.69 -1.72 -10.14
CA LEU A 91 -7.17 -2.91 -10.81
C LEU A 91 -7.06 -2.71 -12.33
N GLN A 92 -8.02 -2.03 -12.95
CA GLN A 92 -7.97 -1.71 -14.37
C GLN A 92 -6.80 -0.78 -14.70
N GLU A 93 -6.58 0.25 -13.88
CA GLU A 93 -5.46 1.18 -14.03
C GLU A 93 -4.11 0.46 -13.88
N VAL A 94 -3.95 -0.38 -12.86
CA VAL A 94 -2.74 -1.19 -12.66
C VAL A 94 -2.51 -2.16 -13.83
N ARG A 95 -3.57 -2.77 -14.37
CA ARG A 95 -3.44 -3.63 -15.56
C ARG A 95 -2.98 -2.85 -16.79
N LEU A 96 -3.46 -1.63 -16.98
CA LEU A 96 -3.03 -0.77 -18.08
C LEU A 96 -1.58 -0.32 -17.90
N SER A 97 -1.18 0.09 -16.70
CA SER A 97 0.20 0.49 -16.41
C SER A 97 1.18 -0.68 -16.54
N TYR A 98 0.78 -1.88 -16.09
CA TYR A 98 1.57 -3.10 -16.29
C TYR A 98 1.80 -3.41 -17.77
N ARG A 99 0.74 -3.32 -18.60
CA ARG A 99 0.88 -3.51 -20.06
C ARG A 99 1.82 -2.47 -20.68
N GLN A 100 1.71 -1.20 -20.28
CA GLN A 100 2.61 -0.14 -20.77
C GLN A 100 4.06 -0.40 -20.35
N LEU A 101 4.28 -0.82 -19.11
CA LEU A 101 5.62 -1.15 -18.61
C LEU A 101 6.17 -2.39 -19.34
N GLN A 102 5.34 -3.38 -19.61
CA GLN A 102 5.72 -4.57 -20.36
C GLN A 102 6.20 -4.19 -21.77
N VAL A 103 5.48 -3.32 -22.48
CA VAL A 103 5.92 -2.80 -23.79
C VAL A 103 7.27 -2.10 -23.68
N LYS A 104 7.48 -1.25 -22.67
CA LYS A 104 8.78 -0.59 -22.44
C LYS A 104 9.92 -1.58 -22.15
N VAL A 105 9.63 -2.67 -21.43
CA VAL A 105 10.62 -3.71 -21.16
C VAL A 105 10.98 -4.46 -22.45
N GLU A 106 10.01 -4.73 -23.32
CA GLU A 106 10.23 -5.31 -24.64
C GLU A 106 11.06 -4.37 -25.52
N GLU A 107 10.74 -3.07 -25.57
CA GLU A 107 11.53 -2.04 -26.28
C GLU A 107 12.99 -1.99 -25.78
N LEU A 108 13.22 -1.92 -24.47
CA LEU A 108 14.57 -1.92 -23.90
C LEU A 108 15.33 -3.23 -24.17
N ALA A 109 14.63 -4.37 -24.22
CA ALA A 109 15.24 -5.64 -24.58
C ALA A 109 15.67 -5.67 -26.05
N GLU A 110 14.86 -5.09 -26.95
CA GLU A 110 15.21 -4.91 -28.36
C GLU A 110 16.40 -3.95 -28.53
N GLU A 111 16.41 -2.81 -27.84
CA GLU A 111 17.55 -1.86 -27.85
C GLU A 111 18.84 -2.53 -27.38
N ARG A 112 18.79 -3.31 -26.29
CA ARG A 112 19.93 -4.07 -25.79
C ARG A 112 20.40 -5.13 -26.79
N SER A 113 19.47 -5.79 -27.48
CA SER A 113 19.80 -6.76 -28.53
C SER A 113 20.55 -6.11 -29.69
N LEU A 114 20.04 -4.96 -30.18
CA LEU A 114 20.67 -4.16 -31.23
C LEU A 114 22.06 -3.65 -30.81
N GLN A 115 22.22 -3.17 -29.58
CA GLN A 115 23.52 -2.77 -29.04
C GLN A 115 24.49 -3.95 -28.93
N SER A 116 24.02 -5.13 -28.53
CA SER A 116 24.88 -6.32 -28.50
C SER A 116 25.31 -6.75 -29.91
N SER A 117 24.41 -6.67 -30.89
CA SER A 117 24.70 -6.91 -32.30
C SER A 117 25.74 -5.92 -32.82
N ALA A 118 25.59 -4.63 -32.50
CA ALA A 118 26.55 -3.57 -32.82
C ALA A 118 27.90 -3.76 -32.13
N ALA A 119 27.94 -4.26 -30.89
CA ALA A 119 29.18 -4.59 -30.20
C ALA A 119 29.92 -5.79 -30.82
N THR A 120 29.20 -6.77 -31.38
CA THR A 120 29.78 -7.87 -32.17
C THR A 120 30.07 -7.50 -33.63
N SER A 121 29.53 -6.39 -34.11
CA SER A 121 29.87 -5.80 -35.41
C SER A 121 30.67 -4.53 -35.18
N THR A 122 31.92 -4.68 -34.73
CA THR A 122 32.97 -3.71 -35.05
C THR A 122 32.99 -3.60 -36.57
N SER A 123 32.25 -2.61 -37.07
CA SER A 123 32.07 -2.38 -38.49
C SER A 123 33.45 -2.21 -39.11
N LEU A 124 33.67 -2.76 -40.31
CA LEU A 124 34.88 -2.51 -41.11
C LEU A 124 35.25 -1.02 -41.14
N LEU A 125 34.27 -0.12 -41.08
CA LEU A 125 34.51 1.33 -41.00
C LEU A 125 35.23 1.75 -39.70
N SER A 126 34.85 1.19 -38.55
CA SER A 126 35.53 1.47 -37.28
C SER A 126 36.92 0.86 -37.23
N GLU A 127 37.12 -0.32 -37.84
CA GLU A 127 38.45 -0.91 -38.00
C GLU A 127 39.33 -0.13 -38.98
N ILE A 128 38.76 0.40 -40.07
CA ILE A 128 39.45 1.28 -41.01
C ILE A 128 39.80 2.62 -40.35
N GLU A 129 38.89 3.23 -39.60
CA GLU A 129 39.15 4.48 -38.86
C GLU A 129 40.28 4.27 -37.84
N GLN A 130 40.22 3.21 -37.03
CA GLN A 130 41.29 2.88 -36.07
C GLN A 130 42.62 2.56 -36.77
N SER A 131 42.58 1.91 -37.94
CA SER A 131 43.79 1.61 -38.72
C SER A 131 44.38 2.87 -39.36
N MET A 132 43.55 3.80 -39.83
CA MET A 132 43.99 5.07 -40.39
C MET A 132 44.60 5.96 -39.32
N GLU A 133 43.95 6.07 -38.15
CA GLU A 133 44.51 6.79 -37.00
C GLU A 133 45.86 6.18 -36.56
N ALA A 134 45.98 4.85 -36.56
CA ALA A 134 47.23 4.17 -36.24
C ALA A 134 48.33 4.45 -37.28
N GLU A 135 48.00 4.51 -38.56
CA GLU A 135 48.95 4.83 -39.65
C GLU A 135 49.40 6.29 -39.58
N GLU A 136 48.50 7.23 -39.28
CA GLU A 136 48.83 8.64 -39.05
C GLU A 136 49.80 8.82 -37.88
N LEU A 137 49.54 8.16 -36.74
CA LEU A 137 50.44 8.18 -35.58
C LEU A 137 51.81 7.55 -35.90
N GLU A 138 51.85 6.52 -36.75
CA GLU A 138 53.11 5.92 -37.19
C GLU A 138 53.90 6.85 -38.11
N GLN A 139 53.23 7.59 -38.99
CA GLN A 139 53.85 8.64 -39.81
C GLN A 139 54.38 9.79 -38.95
N GLU A 140 53.60 10.28 -37.97
CA GLU A 140 54.06 11.30 -37.01
C GLU A 140 55.28 10.83 -36.22
N ARG A 141 55.27 9.58 -35.75
CA ARG A 141 56.41 8.98 -35.04
C ARG A 141 57.67 8.93 -35.92
N GLU A 142 57.53 8.54 -37.19
CA GLU A 142 58.66 8.48 -38.12
C GLU A 142 59.17 9.88 -38.47
N GLN A 143 58.26 10.86 -38.62
CA GLN A 143 58.61 12.26 -38.82
C GLN A 143 59.37 12.83 -37.62
N LEU A 144 58.90 12.57 -36.39
CA LEU A 144 59.61 12.94 -35.16
C LEU A 144 60.98 12.28 -35.08
N ARG A 145 61.10 11.02 -35.52
CA ARG A 145 62.36 10.29 -35.57
C ARG A 145 63.38 10.95 -36.51
N LEU A 146 62.95 11.40 -37.69
CA LEU A 146 63.79 12.14 -38.63
C LEU A 146 64.26 13.49 -38.05
N GLN A 147 63.35 14.26 -37.45
CA GLN A 147 63.69 15.53 -36.80
C GLN A 147 64.68 15.34 -35.64
N LEU A 148 64.49 14.30 -34.84
CA LEU A 148 65.41 13.96 -33.74
C LEU A 148 66.81 13.62 -34.26
N TRP A 149 66.88 12.94 -35.41
CA TRP A 149 68.13 12.61 -36.08
C TRP A 149 68.85 13.86 -36.61
N GLU A 150 68.13 14.76 -37.28
CA GLU A 150 68.68 16.04 -37.73
C GLU A 150 69.22 16.86 -36.56
N ALA A 151 68.46 16.95 -35.46
CA ALA A 151 68.89 17.64 -34.25
C ALA A 151 70.15 17.00 -33.66
N TYR A 152 70.25 15.68 -33.63
CA TYR A 152 71.45 14.97 -33.17
C TYR A 152 72.68 15.32 -34.02
N CYS A 153 72.55 15.27 -35.35
CA CYS A 153 73.62 15.64 -36.28
C CYS A 153 74.06 17.10 -36.08
N GLN A 154 73.12 18.02 -35.91
CA GLN A 154 73.41 19.44 -35.64
C GLN A 154 74.15 19.64 -34.31
N VAL A 155 73.71 18.97 -33.23
CA VAL A 155 74.39 19.04 -31.93
C VAL A 155 75.81 18.49 -32.01
N ARG A 156 76.01 17.36 -32.70
CA ARG A 156 77.35 16.80 -32.94
C ARG A 156 78.25 17.76 -33.70
N TYR A 157 77.72 18.39 -34.75
CA TYR A 157 78.43 19.41 -35.52
C TYR A 157 78.86 20.59 -34.64
N LEU A 158 77.95 21.11 -33.79
CA LEU A 158 78.24 22.20 -32.85
C LEU A 158 79.29 21.79 -31.81
N CYS A 159 79.21 20.60 -31.23
CA CYS A 159 80.23 20.08 -30.31
C CYS A 159 81.61 20.03 -30.98
N SER A 160 81.70 19.57 -32.23
CA SER A 160 82.95 19.55 -33.00
C SER A 160 83.48 20.96 -33.27
N HIS A 161 82.59 21.91 -33.60
CA HIS A 161 82.96 23.29 -33.86
C HIS A 161 83.48 24.01 -32.60
N LEU A 162 82.82 23.82 -31.45
CA LEU A 162 83.25 24.38 -30.16
C LEU A 162 84.57 23.76 -29.68
N ARG A 163 84.78 22.46 -29.91
CA ARG A 163 86.06 21.77 -29.64
C ARG A 163 87.19 22.26 -30.55
N GLY A 164 86.89 22.63 -31.79
CA GLY A 164 87.84 23.18 -32.76
C GLY A 164 88.28 24.62 -32.47
N ASN A 165 87.60 25.34 -31.57
CA ASN A 165 88.00 26.68 -31.14
C ASN A 165 89.01 26.66 -29.96
N ASP A 166 89.31 25.49 -29.39
CA ASP A 166 90.37 25.28 -28.38
C ASP A 166 91.70 24.77 -29.00
N SER A 167 91.90 24.86 -30.31
CA SER A 167 93.19 24.57 -30.95
C SER A 167 94.10 25.80 -31.02
N ALA A 168 94.49 26.31 -29.86
CA ALA A 168 95.73 27.05 -29.69
C ALA A 168 96.47 26.43 -28.51
N ASP A 169 97.61 25.81 -28.81
CA ASP A 169 98.61 25.27 -27.87
C ASP A 169 98.16 24.14 -26.92
N SER A 170 98.41 22.89 -27.36
CA SER A 170 99.15 21.95 -26.49
C SER A 170 99.72 20.78 -27.27
N ALA A 171 101.05 20.69 -27.30
CA ALA A 171 101.81 19.59 -27.85
C ALA A 171 101.98 18.46 -26.81
N VAL A 172 102.23 17.26 -27.35
CA VAL A 172 102.77 16.04 -26.72
C VAL A 172 101.77 15.05 -26.09
N SER A 173 101.69 13.91 -26.80
CA SER A 173 101.53 12.49 -26.38
C SER A 173 100.31 12.12 -25.52
N THR A 174 99.63 10.98 -25.70
CA THR A 174 100.05 9.64 -26.15
C THR A 174 98.77 8.81 -26.34
N ASP A 175 98.80 7.85 -27.26
CA ASP A 175 98.10 6.56 -27.21
C ASP A 175 96.88 6.42 -26.29
N SER A 176 95.69 6.49 -26.89
CA SER A 176 94.61 5.59 -26.51
C SER A 176 93.74 5.32 -27.73
N SER A 177 94.04 4.19 -28.36
CA SER A 177 93.14 3.45 -29.23
C SER A 177 91.83 3.12 -28.51
N MET A 178 90.70 3.54 -29.09
CA MET A 178 89.56 2.66 -29.33
C MET A 178 88.63 3.39 -30.29
N ASP A 179 88.64 2.88 -31.51
CA ASP A 179 87.63 3.08 -32.52
C ASP A 179 86.24 2.78 -31.94
N GLU A 180 85.37 3.78 -31.93
CA GLU A 180 83.93 3.64 -32.11
C GLU A 180 83.48 4.90 -32.88
N SER A 181 84.08 5.10 -34.06
CA SER A 181 83.41 5.93 -35.08
C SER A 181 82.41 5.04 -35.80
N SER A 182 81.41 4.53 -35.05
CA SER A 182 80.29 3.86 -35.67
C SER A 182 79.51 4.92 -36.44
N GLU A 183 79.63 4.85 -37.76
CA GLU A 183 78.81 5.51 -38.74
C GLU A 183 77.33 5.20 -38.48
N THR A 184 76.67 5.96 -37.60
CA THR A 184 75.22 6.08 -37.67
C THR A 184 74.94 6.99 -38.87
N SER A 185 74.89 6.43 -40.07
CA SER A 185 74.57 7.14 -41.31
C SER A 185 73.06 7.08 -41.64
N SER A 186 72.25 6.65 -40.68
CA SER A 186 70.81 6.42 -40.83
C SER A 186 70.03 6.77 -39.56
N ALA A 187 68.88 7.42 -39.72
CA ALA A 187 67.93 7.69 -38.63
C ALA A 187 67.42 6.40 -37.95
N LYS A 188 67.57 5.24 -38.59
CA LYS A 188 67.16 3.94 -38.04
C LYS A 188 68.09 3.38 -36.96
N ASP A 189 69.32 3.88 -36.86
CA ASP A 189 70.37 3.28 -36.03
C ASP A 189 70.82 4.15 -34.85
N VAL A 190 70.01 5.13 -34.44
CA VAL A 190 70.33 6.02 -33.30
C VAL A 190 70.02 5.31 -31.98
N PRO A 191 71.02 4.94 -31.16
CA PRO A 191 70.75 4.33 -29.87
C PRO A 191 70.01 5.30 -28.95
N ALA A 192 69.06 4.79 -28.18
CA ALA A 192 68.33 5.57 -27.19
C ALA A 192 69.32 6.27 -26.23
N GLY A 193 69.19 7.58 -26.08
CA GLY A 193 70.07 8.39 -25.24
C GLY A 193 71.25 9.06 -25.95
N SER A 194 71.49 8.79 -27.24
CA SER A 194 72.61 9.42 -27.98
C SER A 194 72.49 10.95 -28.07
N LEU A 195 71.29 11.47 -28.32
CA LEU A 195 71.04 12.91 -28.28
C LEU A 195 71.23 13.49 -26.87
N ARG A 196 70.81 12.78 -25.82
CA ARG A 196 71.02 13.19 -24.43
C ARG A 196 72.51 13.28 -24.11
N THR A 197 73.31 12.33 -24.57
CA THR A 197 74.77 12.35 -24.41
C THR A 197 75.40 13.52 -25.17
N ALA A 198 75.02 13.71 -26.44
CA ALA A 198 75.52 14.82 -27.26
C ALA A 198 75.12 16.19 -26.69
N LEU A 199 73.89 16.35 -26.19
CA LEU A 199 73.43 17.56 -25.50
C LEU A 199 74.13 17.77 -24.16
N SER A 200 74.47 16.72 -23.43
CA SER A 200 75.24 16.82 -22.17
C SER A 200 76.67 17.28 -22.44
N GLU A 201 77.28 16.81 -23.53
CA GLU A 201 78.57 17.28 -24.01
C GLU A 201 78.51 18.75 -24.46
N LEU A 202 77.50 19.11 -25.27
CA LEU A 202 77.26 20.50 -25.67
C LEU A 202 77.04 21.40 -24.45
N LYS A 203 76.25 20.94 -23.46
CA LYS A 203 76.04 21.67 -22.20
C LYS A 203 77.35 21.85 -21.45
N ARG A 204 78.23 20.85 -21.37
CA ARG A 204 79.55 21.00 -20.72
C ARG A 204 80.43 22.02 -21.45
N LEU A 205 80.42 22.01 -22.79
CA LEU A 205 81.16 22.96 -23.63
C LEU A 205 80.60 24.38 -23.50
N ILE A 206 79.27 24.54 -23.52
CA ILE A 206 78.60 25.82 -23.29
C ILE A 206 78.77 26.29 -21.84
N GLN A 207 78.66 25.42 -20.84
CA GLN A 207 78.87 25.79 -19.42
C GLN A 207 80.31 26.26 -19.19
N SER A 208 81.29 25.68 -19.87
CA SER A 208 82.66 26.20 -19.90
C SER A 208 82.78 27.62 -20.47
N ILE A 209 81.85 28.01 -21.35
CA ILE A 209 81.77 29.36 -21.95
C ILE A 209 80.89 30.29 -21.08
N VAL A 210 79.85 29.76 -20.43
CA VAL A 210 78.81 30.46 -19.66
C VAL A 210 79.15 30.63 -18.18
N ASP A 211 80.06 29.84 -17.60
CA ASP A 211 80.66 30.14 -16.29
C ASP A 211 81.43 31.49 -16.29
N GLY A 212 81.52 32.16 -17.45
CA GLY A 212 81.91 33.57 -17.61
C GLY A 212 80.78 34.59 -17.74
N MET A 213 79.49 34.22 -17.66
CA MET A 213 78.37 35.15 -17.88
C MET A 213 77.08 34.67 -17.19
N GLU A 214 76.79 35.20 -15.99
CA GLU A 214 75.45 35.13 -15.38
C GLU A 214 74.54 36.19 -16.01
N PRO A 215 73.30 35.83 -16.36
CA PRO A 215 72.22 36.72 -15.95
C PRO A 215 70.97 36.02 -15.45
N THR A 216 70.44 36.66 -14.43
CA THR A 216 69.13 36.55 -13.77
C THR A 216 67.92 36.63 -14.71
N SER A 217 66.81 36.07 -14.20
CA SER A 217 65.45 36.63 -14.17
C SER A 217 64.44 36.13 -15.21
N SER A 218 63.27 35.68 -14.74
CA SER A 218 61.94 35.99 -15.32
C SER A 218 60.82 35.46 -14.39
N ARG A 219 60.10 36.34 -13.66
CA ARG A 219 58.69 36.82 -13.87
C ARG A 219 57.68 35.67 -14.09
N ARG A 220 56.74 35.37 -13.17
CA ARG A 220 55.57 36.15 -12.67
C ARG A 220 54.70 36.73 -13.79
N ILE A 221 53.89 35.86 -14.40
CA ILE A 221 52.70 36.15 -15.20
C ILE A 221 51.82 34.92 -14.94
N ASP A 222 50.65 35.06 -14.28
CA ASP A 222 49.53 34.07 -14.19
C ASP A 222 48.53 34.36 -13.02
N ASP A 223 48.61 35.49 -12.32
CA ASP A 223 47.76 35.77 -11.13
C ASP A 223 46.28 36.11 -11.49
N ASP A 224 46.06 36.89 -12.56
CA ASP A 224 44.74 37.48 -12.83
C ASP A 224 43.69 36.47 -13.36
N SER A 225 44.11 35.42 -14.06
CA SER A 225 43.20 34.37 -14.55
C SER A 225 42.72 33.45 -13.44
N LEU A 226 43.51 33.30 -12.38
CA LEU A 226 43.20 32.45 -11.25
C LEU A 226 42.19 33.12 -10.33
N GLU A 227 42.28 34.44 -10.15
CA GLU A 227 41.31 35.21 -9.37
C GLU A 227 39.88 35.12 -9.92
N GLU A 228 39.72 35.22 -11.25
CA GLU A 228 38.41 35.12 -11.89
C GLU A 228 37.82 33.70 -11.78
N GLN A 229 38.66 32.67 -11.91
CA GLN A 229 38.24 31.28 -11.77
C GLN A 229 37.81 30.96 -10.32
N ILE A 230 38.49 31.54 -9.32
CA ILE A 230 38.10 31.45 -7.92
C ILE A 230 36.74 32.12 -7.68
N ARG A 231 36.51 33.30 -8.28
CA ARG A 231 35.24 34.02 -8.18
C ARG A 231 34.07 33.19 -8.73
N GLN A 232 34.20 32.66 -9.95
CA GLN A 232 33.16 31.84 -10.57
C GLN A 232 32.83 30.59 -9.74
N THR A 233 33.85 29.87 -9.28
CA THR A 233 33.68 28.65 -8.46
C THR A 233 32.98 28.97 -7.13
N SER A 234 33.20 30.17 -6.58
CA SER A 234 32.57 30.61 -5.34
C SER A 234 31.08 30.94 -5.50
N GLU A 235 30.68 31.46 -6.67
CA GLU A 235 29.30 31.76 -7.03
C GLU A 235 28.52 30.48 -7.29
N ASP A 236 29.09 29.54 -8.06
CA ASP A 236 28.50 28.22 -8.31
C ASP A 236 28.30 27.44 -6.99
N SER A 237 29.28 27.53 -6.09
CA SER A 237 29.16 26.95 -4.74
C SER A 237 28.05 27.58 -3.91
N ARG A 238 27.74 28.87 -4.12
CA ARG A 238 26.65 29.56 -3.44
C ARG A 238 25.30 29.14 -4.00
N ALA A 239 25.16 29.09 -5.33
CA ALA A 239 23.94 28.63 -5.99
C ALA A 239 23.59 27.18 -5.61
N LEU A 240 24.60 26.29 -5.52
CA LEU A 240 24.40 24.91 -5.10
C LEU A 240 23.90 24.81 -3.64
N ARG A 241 24.39 25.67 -2.73
CA ARG A 241 23.92 25.72 -1.34
C ARG A 241 22.46 26.16 -1.25
N GLU A 242 22.07 27.19 -1.99
CA GLU A 242 20.68 27.67 -2.01
C GLU A 242 19.71 26.61 -2.53
N LEU A 243 20.10 25.87 -3.58
CA LEU A 243 19.31 24.73 -4.09
C LEU A 243 19.16 23.63 -3.04
N MET A 244 20.25 23.23 -2.39
CA MET A 244 20.23 22.20 -1.33
C MET A 244 19.37 22.64 -0.13
N GLU A 245 19.42 23.92 0.26
CA GLU A 245 18.56 24.45 1.31
C GLU A 245 17.07 24.44 0.91
N GLY A 246 16.77 24.77 -0.35
CA GLY A 246 15.43 24.66 -0.91
C GLY A 246 14.89 23.23 -0.92
N GLU A 247 15.70 22.26 -1.34
CA GLU A 247 15.34 20.83 -1.30
C GLU A 247 15.13 20.33 0.13
N ARG A 248 15.99 20.75 1.08
CA ARG A 248 15.82 20.43 2.50
C ARG A 248 14.54 21.04 3.09
N GLY A 249 14.15 22.23 2.64
CA GLY A 249 12.88 22.87 3.02
C GLY A 249 11.67 22.06 2.54
N LYS A 250 11.67 21.66 1.27
CA LYS A 250 10.61 20.79 0.70
C LYS A 250 10.55 19.44 1.40
N LEU A 251 11.69 18.83 1.73
CA LEU A 251 11.74 17.57 2.46
C LEU A 251 11.17 17.71 3.88
N ARG A 252 11.42 18.83 4.58
CA ARG A 252 10.80 19.11 5.88
C ARG A 252 9.28 19.25 5.78
N GLN A 253 8.77 19.99 4.80
CA GLN A 253 7.32 20.10 4.57
C GLN A 253 6.68 18.74 4.30
N SER A 254 7.29 17.93 3.42
CA SER A 254 6.80 16.57 3.14
C SER A 254 6.82 15.66 4.38
N LEU A 255 7.83 15.79 5.25
CA LEU A 255 7.88 15.06 6.51
C LEU A 255 6.77 15.48 7.48
N GLU A 256 6.47 16.78 7.57
CA GLU A 256 5.38 17.31 8.39
C GLU A 256 4.01 16.82 7.88
N GLU A 257 3.78 16.83 6.57
CA GLU A 257 2.58 16.27 5.93
C GLU A 257 2.43 14.77 6.20
N LEU A 258 3.52 14.01 6.06
CA LEU A 258 3.54 12.58 6.39
C LEU A 258 3.20 12.32 7.86
N GLN A 259 3.71 13.15 8.78
CA GLN A 259 3.38 13.04 10.20
C GLN A 259 1.90 13.34 10.48
N GLN A 260 1.33 14.36 9.82
CA GLN A 260 -0.09 14.68 9.95
C GLN A 260 -0.98 13.54 9.43
N LEU A 261 -0.68 13.02 8.25
CA LEU A 261 -1.40 11.87 7.67
C LEU A 261 -1.26 10.63 8.56
N HIS A 262 -0.06 10.36 9.08
CA HIS A 262 0.17 9.25 10.00
C HIS A 262 -0.66 9.37 11.28
N SER A 263 -0.75 10.57 11.86
CA SER A 263 -1.62 10.83 13.02
C SER A 263 -3.09 10.58 12.69
N GLN A 264 -3.56 11.01 11.51
CA GLN A 264 -4.94 10.80 11.08
C GLN A 264 -5.26 9.31 10.88
N VAL A 265 -4.37 8.56 10.21
CA VAL A 265 -4.51 7.11 10.02
C VAL A 265 -4.51 6.37 11.35
N THR A 266 -3.70 6.81 12.32
CA THR A 266 -3.65 6.22 13.66
C THR A 266 -4.98 6.42 14.39
N LEU A 267 -5.55 7.64 14.35
CA LEU A 267 -6.86 7.93 14.95
C LEU A 267 -7.97 7.08 14.32
N LEU A 268 -8.05 7.07 12.98
CA LEU A 268 -9.03 6.27 12.25
C LEU A 268 -8.86 4.77 12.52
N SER A 269 -7.63 4.28 12.68
CA SER A 269 -7.38 2.87 13.03
C SER A 269 -7.93 2.52 14.40
N VAL A 270 -7.75 3.40 15.39
CA VAL A 270 -8.31 3.22 16.74
C VAL A 270 -9.84 3.21 16.71
N GLU A 271 -10.45 4.16 16.00
CA GLU A 271 -11.91 4.20 15.81
C GLU A 271 -12.43 2.92 15.14
N MET A 272 -11.77 2.48 14.08
CA MET A 272 -12.11 1.23 13.39
C MET A 272 -11.97 0.00 14.29
N THR A 273 -10.97 -0.05 15.19
CA THR A 273 -10.88 -1.13 16.18
C THR A 273 -11.99 -1.08 17.21
N ALA A 274 -12.35 0.10 17.72
CA ALA A 274 -13.44 0.26 18.68
C ALA A 274 -14.80 -0.16 18.08
N LEU A 275 -15.08 0.27 16.85
CA LEU A 275 -16.31 -0.12 16.14
C LEU A 275 -16.36 -1.63 15.84
N LYS A 276 -15.20 -2.25 15.52
CA LYS A 276 -15.13 -3.71 15.35
C LYS A 276 -15.44 -4.45 16.65
N GLU A 277 -14.88 -4.01 17.76
CA GLU A 277 -15.14 -4.59 19.09
C GLU A 277 -16.61 -4.45 19.49
N GLU A 278 -17.23 -3.30 19.25
CA GLU A 278 -18.66 -3.09 19.52
C GLU A 278 -19.53 -4.02 18.65
N ARG A 279 -19.22 -4.11 17.36
CA ARG A 279 -19.88 -5.04 16.44
C ARG A 279 -19.72 -6.50 16.88
N ASP A 280 -18.54 -6.90 17.32
CA ASP A 280 -18.28 -8.27 17.79
C ASP A 280 -19.00 -8.56 19.12
N ARG A 281 -19.08 -7.58 20.03
CA ARG A 281 -19.91 -7.69 21.26
C ARG A 281 -21.39 -7.87 20.93
N LEU A 282 -21.94 -7.04 20.05
CA LEU A 282 -23.34 -7.14 19.61
C LEU A 282 -23.63 -8.46 18.88
N ARG A 283 -22.64 -8.99 18.15
CA ARG A 283 -22.75 -10.29 17.50
C ARG A 283 -22.82 -11.42 18.53
N VAL A 284 -21.96 -11.41 19.55
CA VAL A 284 -21.98 -12.41 20.62
C VAL A 284 -23.29 -12.36 21.39
N THR A 285 -23.81 -11.19 21.73
CA THR A 285 -25.12 -11.07 22.40
C THR A 285 -26.29 -11.50 21.51
N SER A 286 -26.20 -11.30 20.19
CA SER A 286 -27.19 -11.81 19.23
C SER A 286 -27.08 -13.31 18.99
N GLU A 287 -25.89 -13.90 19.14
CA GLU A 287 -25.63 -15.33 19.00
C GLU A 287 -25.90 -16.11 20.29
N ASP A 288 -26.20 -15.42 21.40
CA ASP A 288 -26.60 -16.03 22.67
C ASP A 288 -27.97 -16.71 22.49
N GLN A 289 -27.92 -17.98 22.10
CA GLN A 289 -29.08 -18.82 21.80
C GLN A 289 -29.78 -19.30 23.07
N GLU A 290 -29.17 -19.11 24.24
CA GLU A 290 -29.67 -19.59 25.53
C GLU A 290 -31.12 -19.17 25.85
N PRO A 291 -31.53 -17.89 25.70
CA PRO A 291 -32.94 -17.50 25.88
C PRO A 291 -33.88 -18.09 24.81
N LYS A 292 -33.39 -18.26 23.58
CA LYS A 292 -34.18 -18.85 22.47
C LYS A 292 -34.38 -20.34 22.68
N GLU A 293 -33.38 -21.06 23.16
CA GLU A 293 -33.44 -22.48 23.50
C GLU A 293 -34.33 -22.74 24.71
N GLN A 294 -34.25 -21.89 25.74
CA GLN A 294 -35.13 -21.95 26.91
C GLN A 294 -36.59 -21.71 26.52
N LEU A 295 -36.87 -20.72 25.66
CA LEU A 295 -38.21 -20.47 25.13
C LEU A 295 -38.72 -21.65 24.31
N GLN A 296 -37.90 -22.21 23.41
CA GLN A 296 -38.28 -23.39 22.63
C GLN A 296 -38.55 -24.62 23.50
N LYS A 297 -37.77 -24.81 24.57
CA LYS A 297 -38.02 -25.88 25.55
C LYS A 297 -39.36 -25.69 26.25
N ALA A 298 -39.65 -24.48 26.74
CA ALA A 298 -40.93 -24.17 27.38
C ALA A 298 -42.12 -24.38 26.43
N ILE A 299 -41.98 -24.06 25.14
CA ILE A 299 -43.01 -24.33 24.12
C ILE A 299 -43.23 -25.83 23.96
N ARG A 300 -42.15 -26.62 23.83
CA ARG A 300 -42.25 -28.08 23.71
C ARG A 300 -42.93 -28.70 24.92
N ASP A 301 -42.54 -28.30 26.13
CA ASP A 301 -43.12 -28.81 27.38
C ASP A 301 -44.62 -28.48 27.48
N ARG A 302 -45.01 -27.27 27.06
CA ARG A 302 -46.42 -26.86 26.97
C ARG A 302 -47.19 -27.70 25.96
N ASP A 303 -46.66 -27.88 24.76
CA ASP A 303 -47.35 -28.60 23.69
C ASP A 303 -47.48 -30.10 24.04
N GLU A 304 -46.49 -30.67 24.74
CA GLU A 304 -46.56 -32.03 25.29
C GLU A 304 -47.63 -32.14 26.38
N ALA A 305 -47.71 -31.16 27.29
CA ALA A 305 -48.76 -31.11 28.31
C ALA A 305 -50.16 -30.99 27.69
N ILE A 306 -50.30 -30.17 26.65
CA ILE A 306 -51.52 -30.03 25.87
C ILE A 306 -51.89 -31.35 25.18
N ALA A 307 -50.93 -32.01 24.52
CA ALA A 307 -51.16 -33.30 23.87
C ALA A 307 -51.60 -34.38 24.86
N LYS A 308 -50.96 -34.46 26.03
CA LYS A 308 -51.35 -35.36 27.13
C LYS A 308 -52.76 -35.06 27.63
N TYR A 309 -53.12 -33.79 27.77
CA TYR A 309 -54.46 -33.37 28.20
C TYR A 309 -55.55 -33.80 27.21
N TYR A 310 -55.33 -33.57 25.91
CA TYR A 310 -56.29 -33.98 24.88
C TYR A 310 -56.37 -35.49 24.70
N CYS A 311 -55.24 -36.21 24.77
CA CYS A 311 -55.21 -37.67 24.76
C CYS A 311 -55.99 -38.25 25.96
N GLY A 312 -55.73 -37.75 27.17
CA GLY A 312 -56.46 -38.14 28.37
C GLY A 312 -57.95 -37.87 28.28
N LYS A 313 -58.36 -36.70 27.76
CA LYS A 313 -59.77 -36.37 27.53
C LYS A 313 -60.45 -37.28 26.50
N SER A 314 -59.75 -37.62 25.42
CA SER A 314 -60.27 -38.55 24.40
C SER A 314 -60.44 -39.96 24.97
N CYS A 315 -59.50 -40.44 25.79
CA CYS A 315 -59.61 -41.73 26.47
C CYS A 315 -60.78 -41.77 27.47
N VAL A 316 -61.03 -40.67 28.19
CA VAL A 316 -62.17 -40.56 29.11
C VAL A 316 -63.50 -40.54 28.34
N SER A 317 -63.60 -39.80 27.24
CA SER A 317 -64.85 -39.76 26.45
C SER A 317 -65.15 -41.10 25.74
N LEU A 318 -64.12 -41.83 25.31
CA LEU A 318 -64.26 -43.20 24.78
C LEU A 318 -64.69 -44.21 25.85
N ALA A 319 -64.20 -44.07 27.08
CA ALA A 319 -64.61 -44.90 28.21
C ALA A 319 -66.08 -44.66 28.61
N ASP A 320 -66.55 -43.41 28.52
CA ASP A 320 -67.94 -43.05 28.83
C ASP A 320 -68.95 -43.48 27.73
N LEU A 321 -68.52 -43.58 26.47
CA LEU A 321 -69.38 -44.04 25.36
C LEU A 321 -69.43 -45.57 25.19
N PHE A 322 -68.41 -46.31 25.63
CA PHE A 322 -68.35 -47.78 25.50
C PHE A 322 -67.81 -48.45 26.77
N PRO A 323 -68.63 -48.58 27.84
CA PRO A 323 -68.18 -49.13 29.12
C PRO A 323 -67.78 -50.62 29.09
N MET A 324 -68.03 -51.34 27.99
CA MET A 324 -67.71 -52.77 27.84
C MET A 324 -66.41 -53.05 27.05
N HIS A 325 -65.62 -52.04 26.67
CA HIS A 325 -64.42 -52.26 25.84
C HIS A 325 -63.15 -51.52 26.30
N VAL A 326 -63.06 -51.12 27.57
CA VAL A 326 -61.87 -50.41 28.09
C VAL A 326 -60.76 -51.36 28.60
N GLN A 327 -60.98 -52.68 28.62
CA GLN A 327 -60.00 -53.62 29.21
C GLN A 327 -58.86 -54.06 28.27
N VAL A 328 -58.75 -53.52 27.05
CA VAL A 328 -57.73 -53.95 26.08
C VAL A 328 -56.68 -52.87 25.74
N CYS A 329 -56.88 -51.60 26.11
CA CYS A 329 -55.95 -50.51 25.72
C CYS A 329 -55.03 -49.99 26.83
N MET A 330 -54.96 -50.66 28.00
CA MET A 330 -53.95 -50.37 29.04
C MET A 330 -52.99 -51.56 29.23
N GLN A 331 -52.22 -51.86 28.19
CA GLN A 331 -50.97 -52.61 28.29
C GLN A 331 -49.90 -51.97 27.41
#